data_AF-A0AAF0B262-F1
#
_entry.id   AF-A0AAF0B262-F1
#
_cell.length_a   1.000
_cell.length_b   1.000
_cell.length_c   1.000
_cell.angle_alpha   90.00
_cell.angle_beta   90.00
_cell.angle_gamma   90.00
#
_symmetry.space_group_name_H-M   'P 1'
#
loop_
_entity.id
_entity.type
_entity.pdbx_description
1 polymer ?
#
loop_
_entity_poly.entity_id
_entity_poly.type
_entity_poly.pdbx_seq_one_letter_code
_entity_poly.pdbx_strand_id
1 'polypeptide(L)'
;MDYQLCLRFDKLRNYFPDELNKPTKNDIHSLGNIKDYCSNGESEGTGCKTYLDKINGGCLWLFKQNIINNIDSLSKDQSKVFIIYIMLWLNYMLNLKKDEKIKNLNGFYTKYIENNTHYTNCKKNDNDCSNLLKDKTGYNNFKEFIEKNKHLMNINIEDLSKFYDASKLLCNMYTELDANDPKCEKCLENARKFVEKYEKINASDISEDSPYYQILSTLSNEYNNFKNYCSANHVDCSDIPLLSPINTTKKKLQISELSFEDTSSSLSIVNKLFIVLSIFGAIAIFFGISYKYSLFGFRKQAQRQHLREKLKK
;
A
#
# COMPACT_ATOMS: atom_id res chain seq x y z
N MET A 1 -2.53 -3.81 0.76
CA MET A 1 -3.08 -4.00 2.09
C MET A 1 -3.49 -5.44 2.14
N ASP A 2 -3.17 -6.11 3.22
CA ASP A 2 -3.63 -7.49 3.40
C ASP A 2 -3.98 -7.72 4.86
N TYR A 3 -4.63 -8.87 5.07
CA TYR A 3 -5.06 -9.32 6.38
C TYR A 3 -3.91 -9.38 7.38
N GLN A 4 -2.72 -9.86 6.98
CA GLN A 4 -1.59 -10.03 7.89
C GLN A 4 -1.09 -8.68 8.40
N LEU A 5 -0.90 -7.70 7.50
CA LEU A 5 -0.51 -6.34 7.86
C LEU A 5 -1.48 -5.76 8.89
N CYS A 6 -2.77 -5.78 8.56
CA CYS A 6 -3.81 -5.20 9.39
C CYS A 6 -3.92 -5.89 10.75
N LEU A 7 -3.80 -7.22 10.79
CA LEU A 7 -3.78 -7.98 12.03
C LEU A 7 -2.60 -7.59 12.93
N ARG A 8 -1.41 -7.28 12.36
CA ARG A 8 -0.29 -6.77 13.17
C ARG A 8 -0.56 -5.39 13.74
N PHE A 9 -1.19 -4.50 12.98
CA PHE A 9 -1.62 -3.19 13.50
C PHE A 9 -2.66 -3.33 14.61
N ASP A 10 -3.69 -4.17 14.42
CA ASP A 10 -4.68 -4.47 15.45
C ASP A 10 -4.05 -5.04 16.71
N LYS A 11 -3.11 -5.98 16.54
CA LYS A 11 -2.34 -6.51 17.64
C LYS A 11 -1.60 -5.40 18.36
N LEU A 12 -0.81 -4.57 17.68
CA LEU A 12 -0.06 -3.48 18.30
C LEU A 12 -0.99 -2.51 19.05
N ARG A 13 -2.14 -2.14 18.47
CA ARG A 13 -3.12 -1.22 19.10
C ARG A 13 -3.67 -1.72 20.44
N ASN A 14 -3.74 -3.04 20.67
CA ASN A 14 -4.17 -3.58 21.97
C ASN A 14 -3.13 -3.35 23.09
N TYR A 15 -1.85 -3.17 22.73
CA TYR A 15 -0.74 -2.91 23.67
C TYR A 15 -0.35 -1.43 23.69
N PHE A 16 -0.54 -0.74 22.56
CA PHE A 16 -0.18 0.66 22.38
C PHE A 16 -1.26 1.37 21.54
N PRO A 17 -2.35 1.83 22.19
CA PRO A 17 -3.47 2.47 21.52
C PRO A 17 -3.07 3.73 20.75
N ASP A 18 -3.73 3.92 19.62
CA ASP A 18 -3.61 5.04 18.69
C ASP A 18 -4.71 6.11 18.92
N GLU A 19 -5.36 6.10 20.09
CA GLU A 19 -6.42 7.03 20.48
C GLU A 19 -6.05 7.70 21.80
N LEU A 20 -6.30 9.01 21.92
CA LEU A 20 -6.11 9.73 23.18
C LEU A 20 -7.07 9.17 24.24
N ASN A 21 -6.55 8.92 25.45
CA ASN A 21 -7.30 8.46 26.62
C ASN A 21 -7.86 7.03 26.54
N LYS A 22 -7.52 6.25 25.51
CA LYS A 22 -7.85 4.83 25.46
C LYS A 22 -6.91 4.04 26.39
N PRO A 23 -7.45 3.27 27.35
CA PRO A 23 -6.60 2.45 28.21
C PRO A 23 -5.89 1.38 27.39
N THR A 24 -4.62 1.13 27.73
CA THR A 24 -3.88 -0.03 27.24
C THR A 24 -4.53 -1.29 27.80
N LYS A 25 -4.92 -2.24 26.94
CA LYS A 25 -5.50 -3.52 27.40
C LYS A 25 -4.43 -4.44 27.97
N ASN A 26 -3.24 -4.39 27.37
CA ASN A 26 -2.12 -5.26 27.70
C ASN A 26 -0.86 -4.44 27.93
N ASP A 27 0.07 -4.99 28.72
CA ASP A 27 1.39 -4.41 28.91
C ASP A 27 2.24 -4.59 27.64
N ILE A 28 2.73 -3.48 27.07
CA ILE A 28 3.58 -3.48 25.88
C ILE A 28 4.81 -4.37 26.03
N HIS A 29 5.37 -4.54 27.22
CA HIS A 29 6.53 -5.42 27.44
C HIS A 29 6.22 -6.90 27.15
N SER A 30 4.95 -7.29 27.10
CA SER A 30 4.50 -8.64 26.73
C SER A 30 4.23 -8.83 25.23
N LEU A 31 4.39 -7.78 24.39
CA LEU A 31 4.23 -7.86 22.94
C LEU A 31 5.46 -8.48 22.27
N GLY A 32 5.59 -9.81 22.40
CA GLY A 32 6.67 -10.57 21.77
C GLY A 32 8.05 -10.02 22.14
N ASN A 33 8.83 -9.63 21.14
CA ASN A 33 10.18 -9.11 21.31
C ASN A 33 10.27 -7.57 21.18
N ILE A 34 9.16 -6.84 21.34
CA ILE A 34 9.16 -5.38 21.19
C ILE A 34 10.14 -4.67 22.13
N LYS A 35 10.37 -5.25 23.32
CA LYS A 35 11.30 -4.72 24.34
C LYS A 35 12.74 -4.60 23.82
N ASP A 36 13.13 -5.46 22.89
CA ASP A 36 14.47 -5.48 22.30
C ASP A 36 14.65 -4.30 21.34
N TYR A 37 13.56 -3.68 20.88
CA TYR A 37 13.57 -2.64 19.87
C TYR A 37 13.28 -1.24 20.41
N CYS A 38 12.85 -1.12 21.67
CA CYS A 38 12.43 0.17 22.21
C CYS A 38 13.59 1.12 22.55
N SER A 39 14.81 0.60 22.78
CA SER A 39 15.99 1.42 23.03
C SER A 39 16.44 2.14 21.75
N ASN A 40 17.03 3.33 21.91
CA ASN A 40 17.69 4.04 20.80
C ASN A 40 19.15 3.61 20.60
N GLY A 41 19.64 2.62 21.34
CA GLY A 41 21.00 2.09 21.24
C GLY A 41 22.02 2.78 22.16
N GLU A 42 21.68 3.91 22.78
CA GLU A 42 22.56 4.65 23.69
C GLU A 42 22.29 4.38 25.18
N SER A 43 21.07 3.94 25.51
CA SER A 43 20.67 3.67 26.90
C SER A 43 20.75 2.18 27.25
N GLU A 44 21.58 1.83 28.24
CA GLU A 44 21.53 0.55 28.95
C GLU A 44 20.29 0.53 29.87
N GLY A 45 19.35 -0.39 29.61
CA GLY A 45 18.20 -0.64 30.49
C GLY A 45 16.85 -0.76 29.77
N THR A 46 15.91 -1.42 30.46
CA THR A 46 14.60 -1.91 30.00
C THR A 46 13.86 -0.95 29.07
N GLY A 47 13.84 -1.29 27.77
CA GLY A 47 13.19 -0.51 26.73
C GLY A 47 11.69 -0.36 26.96
N CYS A 48 11.11 0.68 26.33
CA CYS A 48 9.69 1.04 26.29
C CYS A 48 9.16 1.85 27.49
N LYS A 49 10.01 2.66 28.14
CA LYS A 49 9.61 3.49 29.29
C LYS A 49 8.83 4.73 28.86
N THR A 50 9.39 5.48 27.91
CA THR A 50 8.76 6.71 27.42
C THR A 50 7.78 6.43 26.28
N TYR A 51 6.92 7.40 25.98
CA TYR A 51 6.02 7.31 24.83
C TYR A 51 6.80 7.15 23.50
N LEU A 52 7.92 7.86 23.35
CA LEU A 52 8.77 7.76 22.17
C LEU A 52 9.50 6.41 22.08
N ASP A 53 9.92 5.83 23.20
CA ASP A 53 10.51 4.47 23.20
C ASP A 53 9.50 3.43 22.72
N LYS A 54 8.22 3.59 23.12
CA LYS A 54 7.12 2.72 22.67
C LYS A 54 6.83 2.90 21.18
N ILE A 55 6.88 4.13 20.66
CA ILE A 55 6.78 4.40 19.22
C ILE A 55 7.91 3.71 18.47
N ASN A 56 9.16 3.85 18.93
CA ASN A 56 10.33 3.22 18.34
C ASN A 56 10.19 1.69 18.30
N GLY A 57 9.88 1.08 19.44
CA GLY A 57 9.64 -0.36 19.51
C GLY A 57 8.51 -0.82 18.61
N GLY A 58 7.38 -0.09 18.61
CA GLY A 58 6.23 -0.40 17.75
C GLY A 58 6.57 -0.32 16.26
N CYS A 59 7.33 0.69 15.85
CA CYS A 59 7.78 0.89 14.47
C CYS A 59 8.66 -0.28 13.99
N LEU A 60 9.71 -0.61 14.74
CA LEU A 60 10.59 -1.74 14.43
C LEU A 60 9.87 -3.09 14.51
N TRP A 61 8.97 -3.25 15.48
CA TRP A 61 8.14 -4.45 15.59
C TRP A 61 7.25 -4.61 14.35
N LEU A 62 6.59 -3.56 13.86
CA LEU A 62 5.80 -3.62 12.63
C LEU A 62 6.65 -3.98 11.40
N PHE A 63 7.84 -3.38 11.25
CA PHE A 63 8.76 -3.74 10.16
C PHE A 63 9.18 -5.21 10.25
N LYS A 64 9.53 -5.68 11.44
CA LYS A 64 9.94 -7.06 11.67
C LYS A 64 8.82 -8.05 11.33
N GLN A 65 7.62 -7.80 11.86
CA GLN A 65 6.49 -8.72 11.72
C GLN A 65 5.91 -8.75 10.30
N ASN A 66 5.86 -7.59 9.62
CA ASN A 66 5.23 -7.50 8.30
C ASN A 66 6.23 -7.70 7.16
N ILE A 67 7.47 -7.25 7.31
CA ILE A 67 8.48 -7.33 6.25
C ILE A 67 9.41 -8.53 6.49
N ILE A 68 10.21 -8.54 7.56
CA ILE A 68 11.28 -9.55 7.71
C ILE A 68 10.74 -10.97 7.83
N ASN A 69 9.73 -11.18 8.67
CA ASN A 69 9.21 -12.52 8.89
C ASN A 69 8.57 -13.10 7.62
N ASN A 70 8.01 -12.26 6.76
CA ASN A 70 7.31 -12.65 5.53
C ASN A 70 8.13 -12.35 4.26
N ILE A 71 9.41 -12.02 4.39
CA ILE A 71 10.21 -11.44 3.31
C ILE A 71 10.30 -12.34 2.07
N ASP A 72 10.27 -13.67 2.25
CA ASP A 72 10.39 -14.64 1.16
C ASP A 72 9.17 -14.56 0.21
N SER A 73 7.97 -14.40 0.77
CA SER A 73 6.70 -14.34 0.04
C SER A 73 6.30 -12.92 -0.36
N LEU A 74 7.03 -11.91 0.10
CA LEU A 74 6.68 -10.51 -0.14
C LEU A 74 6.90 -10.15 -1.62
N SER A 75 5.93 -9.46 -2.21
CA SER A 75 6.09 -8.81 -3.53
C SER A 75 6.60 -7.38 -3.37
N LYS A 76 7.15 -6.80 -4.44
CA LYS A 76 7.61 -5.39 -4.44
C LYS A 76 6.46 -4.40 -4.21
N ASP A 77 5.26 -4.70 -4.66
CA ASP A 77 4.12 -3.81 -4.48
C ASP A 77 3.54 -3.95 -3.07
N GLN A 78 3.46 -5.17 -2.53
CA GLN A 78 3.08 -5.38 -1.14
C GLN A 78 4.06 -4.70 -0.18
N SER A 79 5.37 -4.81 -0.44
CA SER A 79 6.37 -4.17 0.42
C SER A 79 6.19 -2.66 0.47
N LYS A 80 5.98 -1.99 -0.68
CA LYS A 80 5.65 -0.56 -0.75
C LYS A 80 4.40 -0.19 0.05
N VAL A 81 3.34 -1.00 0.00
CA VAL A 81 2.12 -0.70 0.74
C VAL A 81 2.37 -0.78 2.25
N PHE A 82 3.09 -1.80 2.71
CA PHE A 82 3.44 -1.97 4.13
C PHE A 82 4.28 -0.80 4.63
N ILE A 83 5.24 -0.41 3.82
CA ILE A 83 6.11 0.74 3.96
C ILE A 83 5.31 2.03 4.18
N ILE A 84 4.37 2.33 3.27
CA ILE A 84 3.55 3.54 3.35
C ILE A 84 2.74 3.52 4.64
N TYR A 85 2.14 2.38 4.99
CA TYR A 85 1.27 2.32 6.14
C TYR A 85 2.01 2.38 7.49
N ILE A 86 3.18 1.75 7.61
CA ILE A 86 4.03 1.86 8.81
C ILE A 86 4.50 3.30 9.00
N MET A 87 4.91 3.97 7.92
CA MET A 87 5.32 5.37 7.99
C MET A 87 4.15 6.30 8.35
N LEU A 88 2.98 6.06 7.78
CA LEU A 88 1.75 6.80 8.10
C LEU A 88 1.41 6.67 9.60
N TRP A 89 1.46 5.45 10.13
CA TRP A 89 1.28 5.19 11.55
C TRP A 89 2.34 5.90 12.42
N LEU A 90 3.62 5.80 12.05
CA LEU A 90 4.70 6.45 12.79
C LEU A 90 4.46 7.95 12.91
N ASN A 91 4.18 8.61 11.78
CA ASN A 91 3.95 10.04 11.74
C ASN A 91 2.68 10.43 12.53
N TYR A 92 1.60 9.64 12.40
CA TYR A 92 0.39 9.84 13.19
C TYR A 92 0.68 9.76 14.70
N MET A 93 1.36 8.71 15.15
CA MET A 93 1.65 8.50 16.57
C MET A 93 2.56 9.59 17.16
N LEU A 94 3.52 10.09 16.39
CA LEU A 94 4.36 11.23 16.79
C LEU A 94 3.55 12.52 16.97
N ASN A 95 2.49 12.71 16.17
CA ASN A 95 1.61 13.87 16.27
C ASN A 95 0.48 13.71 17.29
N LEU A 96 0.12 12.46 17.65
CA LEU A 96 -0.94 12.14 18.59
C LEU A 96 -0.64 12.67 20.01
N LYS A 97 0.58 12.48 20.50
CA LYS A 97 1.07 13.10 21.75
C LYS A 97 2.37 13.82 21.47
N LYS A 98 2.29 15.15 21.42
CA LYS A 98 3.46 16.01 21.20
C LYS A 98 4.41 15.89 22.37
N ASP A 99 5.62 15.44 22.10
CA ASP A 99 6.73 15.53 23.04
C ASP A 99 7.31 16.96 23.00
N GLU A 100 7.78 17.46 24.16
CA GLU A 100 8.30 18.82 24.26
C GLU A 100 9.57 19.03 23.42
N LYS A 101 10.40 17.98 23.31
CA LYS A 101 11.71 18.01 22.64
C LYS A 101 11.62 17.47 21.21
N ILE A 102 10.87 16.38 20.98
CA ILE A 102 10.70 15.76 19.67
C ILE A 102 9.31 16.05 19.12
N LYS A 103 9.24 17.05 18.25
CA LYS A 103 7.97 17.55 17.71
C LYS A 103 7.56 16.92 16.38
N ASN A 104 8.47 16.22 15.70
CA ASN A 104 8.24 15.70 14.36
C ASN A 104 9.16 14.52 14.03
N LEU A 105 8.97 13.95 12.85
CA LEU A 105 9.75 12.84 12.33
C LEU A 105 11.26 13.14 12.25
N ASN A 106 11.68 14.38 11.98
CA ASN A 106 13.11 14.71 11.92
C ASN A 106 13.77 14.54 13.29
N GLY A 107 13.16 15.08 14.34
CA GLY A 107 13.67 14.92 15.71
C GLY A 107 13.66 13.46 16.15
N PHE A 108 12.62 12.71 15.77
CA PHE A 108 12.55 11.28 16.05
C PHE A 108 13.66 10.52 15.30
N TYR A 109 13.88 10.86 14.03
CA TYR A 109 14.89 10.24 13.20
C TYR A 109 16.30 10.37 13.80
N THR A 110 16.71 11.59 14.11
CA THR A 110 18.03 11.86 14.71
C THR A 110 18.21 11.11 16.03
N LYS A 111 17.18 11.06 16.89
CA LYS A 111 17.31 10.45 18.22
C LYS A 111 17.18 8.92 18.24
N TYR A 112 16.29 8.34 17.43
CA TYR A 112 15.88 6.94 17.54
C TYR A 112 16.28 6.07 16.34
N ILE A 113 16.56 6.66 15.17
CA ILE A 113 16.79 5.91 13.92
C ILE A 113 18.24 6.01 13.46
N GLU A 114 18.82 7.22 13.46
CA GLU A 114 20.08 7.52 12.79
C GLU A 114 21.23 6.58 13.18
N ASN A 115 21.40 6.35 14.48
CA ASN A 115 22.48 5.51 15.03
C ASN A 115 21.98 4.14 15.54
N ASN A 116 20.71 3.82 15.33
CA ASN A 116 20.12 2.61 15.89
C ASN A 116 20.31 1.42 14.95
N THR A 117 21.10 0.46 15.41
CA THR A 117 21.48 -0.73 14.63
C THR A 117 20.30 -1.62 14.24
N HIS A 118 19.17 -1.54 14.94
CA HIS A 118 17.95 -2.27 14.54
C HIS A 118 17.33 -1.76 13.24
N TYR A 119 17.60 -0.50 12.87
CA TYR A 119 17.16 0.05 11.58
C TYR A 119 18.14 -0.24 10.45
N THR A 120 19.41 -0.53 10.75
CA THR A 120 20.43 -0.80 9.73
C THR A 120 20.66 -2.29 9.48
N ASN A 121 20.44 -3.13 10.50
CA ASN A 121 20.74 -4.56 10.43
C ASN A 121 19.49 -5.37 10.09
N CYS A 122 19.58 -6.22 9.08
CA CYS A 122 18.54 -7.20 8.76
C CYS A 122 18.93 -8.57 9.32
N LYS A 123 18.15 -9.13 10.25
CA LYS A 123 18.32 -10.53 10.70
C LYS A 123 17.03 -11.31 10.60
N LYS A 124 17.04 -12.49 9.97
CA LYS A 124 15.94 -13.47 9.94
C LYS A 124 16.47 -14.81 10.45
N ASN A 125 15.96 -15.29 11.58
CA ASN A 125 16.47 -16.49 12.27
C ASN A 125 18.00 -16.44 12.44
N ASP A 126 18.49 -15.31 12.97
CA ASP A 126 19.91 -14.98 13.17
C ASP A 126 20.80 -14.84 11.92
N ASN A 127 20.28 -15.18 10.74
CA ASN A 127 20.99 -14.99 9.47
C ASN A 127 20.78 -13.57 8.92
N ASP A 128 21.83 -13.02 8.28
CA ASP A 128 21.72 -11.76 7.55
C ASP A 128 20.71 -11.89 6.41
N CYS A 129 19.76 -10.95 6.35
CA CYS A 129 18.74 -10.88 5.31
C CYS A 129 18.83 -9.64 4.42
N SER A 130 19.92 -8.87 4.50
CA SER A 130 20.04 -7.57 3.82
C SER A 130 19.91 -7.69 2.29
N ASN A 131 20.49 -8.72 1.68
CA ASN A 131 20.37 -8.97 0.24
C ASN A 131 18.93 -9.27 -0.18
N LEU A 132 18.22 -10.09 0.61
CA LEU A 132 16.83 -10.45 0.34
C LEU A 132 15.90 -9.26 0.56
N LEU A 133 16.15 -8.46 1.60
CA LEU A 133 15.44 -7.20 1.83
C LEU A 133 15.59 -6.26 0.64
N LYS A 134 16.81 -6.10 0.13
CA LYS A 134 17.08 -5.27 -1.03
C LYS A 134 16.36 -5.77 -2.28
N ASP A 135 16.36 -7.08 -2.53
CA ASP A 135 15.66 -7.65 -3.69
C ASP A 135 14.14 -7.40 -3.63
N LYS A 136 13.54 -7.60 -2.44
CA LYS A 136 12.09 -7.52 -2.24
C LYS A 136 11.54 -6.10 -2.07
N THR A 137 12.36 -5.19 -1.57
CA THR A 137 11.92 -3.83 -1.21
C THR A 137 12.64 -2.73 -1.98
N GLY A 138 13.83 -3.00 -2.51
CA GLY A 138 14.71 -2.01 -3.13
C GLY A 138 15.59 -1.24 -2.14
N TYR A 139 15.53 -1.56 -0.84
CA TYR A 139 16.28 -0.89 0.22
C TYR A 139 17.21 -1.86 0.93
N ASN A 140 18.42 -1.41 1.29
CA ASN A 140 19.37 -2.27 2.00
C ASN A 140 18.95 -2.48 3.47
N ASN A 141 18.21 -1.53 4.06
CA ASN A 141 17.74 -1.58 5.44
C ASN A 141 16.57 -0.62 5.70
N PHE A 142 16.03 -0.64 6.92
CA PHE A 142 14.88 0.20 7.31
C PHE A 142 15.23 1.68 7.46
N LYS A 143 16.48 2.01 7.82
CA LYS A 143 16.95 3.39 7.86
C LYS A 143 16.87 4.04 6.47
N GLU A 144 17.47 3.41 5.46
CA GLU A 144 17.45 3.88 4.08
C GLU A 144 16.01 3.98 3.54
N PHE A 145 15.18 3.02 3.93
CA PHE A 145 13.76 3.03 3.61
C PHE A 145 13.08 4.31 4.11
N ILE A 146 13.26 4.66 5.38
CA ILE A 146 12.67 5.85 6.01
C ILE A 146 13.21 7.12 5.35
N GLU A 147 14.52 7.19 5.07
CA GLU A 147 15.16 8.35 4.43
C GLU A 147 14.58 8.63 3.04
N LYS A 148 14.52 7.60 2.18
CA LYS A 148 14.04 7.74 0.81
C LYS A 148 12.54 8.07 0.73
N ASN A 149 11.77 7.62 1.72
CA ASN A 149 10.31 7.81 1.77
C ASN A 149 9.89 8.94 2.72
N LYS A 150 10.83 9.73 3.22
CA LYS A 150 10.57 10.83 4.15
C LYS A 150 9.63 11.89 3.56
N HIS A 151 9.64 12.07 2.25
CA HIS A 151 8.74 12.99 1.53
C HIS A 151 7.26 12.63 1.69
N LEU A 152 6.92 11.35 1.86
CA LEU A 152 5.55 10.87 2.18
C LEU A 152 5.00 11.45 3.47
N MET A 153 5.88 11.93 4.34
CA MET A 153 5.55 12.42 5.66
C MET A 153 5.43 13.94 5.69
N ASN A 154 5.71 14.63 4.57
CA ASN A 154 5.53 16.07 4.42
C ASN A 154 4.08 16.43 4.04
N ILE A 155 3.13 15.87 4.80
CA ILE A 155 1.71 16.15 4.72
C ILE A 155 1.33 16.89 6.00
N ASN A 156 0.42 17.86 5.91
CA ASN A 156 -0.04 18.57 7.09
C ASN A 156 -0.70 17.59 8.09
N ILE A 157 -0.70 17.97 9.37
CA ILE A 157 -1.16 17.10 10.46
C ILE A 157 -2.64 16.72 10.31
N GLU A 158 -3.48 17.63 9.80
CA GLU A 158 -4.90 17.39 9.63
C GLU A 158 -5.16 16.29 8.60
N ASP A 159 -4.53 16.37 7.43
CA ASP A 159 -4.66 15.39 6.37
C ASP A 159 -3.99 14.07 6.73
N LEU A 160 -2.87 14.11 7.48
CA LEU A 160 -2.25 12.91 8.03
C LEU A 160 -3.23 12.12 8.90
N SER A 161 -3.98 12.80 9.77
CA SER A 161 -5.01 12.14 10.60
C SER A 161 -6.12 11.54 9.74
N LYS A 162 -6.58 12.25 8.69
CA LYS A 162 -7.60 11.74 7.77
C LYS A 162 -7.11 10.48 7.04
N PHE A 163 -5.87 10.47 6.55
CA PHE A 163 -5.27 9.32 5.88
C PHE A 163 -5.13 8.13 6.81
N TYR A 164 -4.66 8.35 8.04
CA TYR A 164 -4.49 7.27 9.02
C TYR A 164 -5.84 6.66 9.40
N ASP A 165 -6.86 7.49 9.65
CA ASP A 165 -8.23 7.04 9.90
C ASP A 165 -8.80 6.21 8.75
N ALA A 166 -8.65 6.69 7.51
CA ALA A 166 -9.11 5.96 6.33
C ALA A 166 -8.37 4.61 6.20
N SER A 167 -7.07 4.59 6.43
CA SER A 167 -6.27 3.37 6.39
C SER A 167 -6.67 2.38 7.49
N LYS A 168 -7.06 2.87 8.69
CA LYS A 168 -7.58 2.05 9.78
C LYS A 168 -8.90 1.40 9.40
N LEU A 169 -9.84 2.14 8.80
CA LEU A 169 -11.09 1.59 8.30
C LEU A 169 -10.86 0.52 7.23
N LEU A 170 -9.95 0.79 6.27
CA LEU A 170 -9.57 -0.19 5.28
C LEU A 170 -9.00 -1.45 5.93
N CYS A 171 -8.17 -1.31 6.96
CA CYS A 171 -7.68 -2.47 7.69
C CYS A 171 -8.75 -3.26 8.42
N ASN A 172 -9.72 -2.57 9.03
CA ASN A 172 -10.85 -3.24 9.67
C ASN A 172 -11.66 -4.06 8.65
N MET A 173 -11.82 -3.56 7.41
CA MET A 173 -12.47 -4.35 6.34
C MET A 173 -11.73 -5.68 6.11
N TYR A 174 -10.40 -5.67 6.04
CA TYR A 174 -9.60 -6.88 5.88
C TYR A 174 -9.70 -7.81 7.10
N THR A 175 -9.66 -7.29 8.33
CA THR A 175 -9.60 -8.13 9.55
C THR A 175 -10.95 -8.60 10.05
N GLU A 176 -12.05 -7.93 9.68
CA GLU A 176 -13.41 -8.37 9.98
C GLU A 176 -13.97 -9.34 8.94
N LEU A 177 -13.27 -9.54 7.81
CA LEU A 177 -13.67 -10.51 6.82
C LEU A 177 -13.56 -11.93 7.39
N ASP A 178 -14.72 -12.51 7.69
CA ASP A 178 -14.86 -13.87 8.19
C ASP A 178 -15.44 -14.76 7.09
N ALA A 179 -14.74 -15.83 6.74
CA ALA A 179 -15.24 -16.80 5.75
C ALA A 179 -16.54 -17.50 6.20
N ASN A 180 -16.87 -17.44 7.50
CA ASN A 180 -18.12 -17.97 8.05
C ASN A 180 -19.27 -16.94 8.03
N ASP A 181 -19.01 -15.69 7.66
CA ASP A 181 -20.01 -14.64 7.43
C ASP A 181 -20.05 -14.29 5.92
N PRO A 182 -20.89 -14.97 5.13
CA PRO A 182 -20.91 -14.81 3.67
C PRO A 182 -21.22 -13.40 3.18
N LYS A 183 -21.79 -12.52 4.03
CA LYS A 183 -22.19 -11.16 3.69
C LYS A 183 -21.24 -10.08 4.22
N CYS A 184 -20.33 -10.45 5.12
CA CYS A 184 -19.49 -9.57 5.92
C CYS A 184 -20.12 -8.19 6.22
N GLU A 185 -21.17 -8.17 7.05
CA GLU A 185 -21.92 -6.93 7.35
C GLU A 185 -21.02 -5.82 7.92
N LYS A 186 -20.03 -6.21 8.74
CA LYS A 186 -19.07 -5.26 9.34
C LYS A 186 -18.07 -4.74 8.31
N CYS A 187 -17.60 -5.57 7.37
CA CYS A 187 -16.80 -5.11 6.24
C CYS A 187 -17.55 -4.04 5.44
N LEU A 188 -18.85 -4.26 5.16
CA LEU A 188 -19.69 -3.32 4.42
C LEU A 188 -19.87 -2.00 5.19
N GLU A 189 -20.07 -2.06 6.51
CA GLU A 189 -20.13 -0.86 7.36
C GLU A 189 -18.83 -0.06 7.30
N ASN A 190 -17.68 -0.72 7.45
CA ASN A 190 -16.37 -0.08 7.35
C ASN A 190 -16.08 0.45 5.95
N ALA A 191 -16.52 -0.24 4.89
CA ALA A 191 -16.40 0.21 3.51
C ALA A 191 -17.18 1.52 3.26
N ARG A 192 -18.42 1.63 3.77
CA ARG A 192 -19.20 2.87 3.68
C ARG A 192 -18.49 4.04 4.39
N LYS A 193 -18.03 3.82 5.63
CA LYS A 193 -17.26 4.82 6.38
C LYS A 193 -15.95 5.20 5.67
N PHE A 194 -15.29 4.23 5.04
CA PHE A 194 -14.07 4.45 4.27
C PHE A 194 -14.34 5.37 3.10
N VAL A 195 -15.36 5.07 2.29
CA VAL A 195 -15.74 5.88 1.13
C VAL A 195 -16.06 7.32 1.55
N GLU A 196 -16.86 7.51 2.59
CA GLU A 196 -17.16 8.85 3.12
C GLU A 196 -15.90 9.64 3.52
N LYS A 197 -14.92 8.99 4.16
CA LYS A 197 -13.65 9.64 4.49
C LYS A 197 -12.80 9.89 3.25
N TYR A 198 -12.74 8.92 2.33
CA TYR A 198 -11.97 9.01 1.10
C TYR A 198 -12.45 10.18 0.23
N GLU A 199 -13.76 10.36 0.05
CA GLU A 199 -14.30 11.47 -0.74
C GLU A 199 -13.95 12.85 -0.14
N LYS A 200 -13.89 12.97 1.20
CA LYS A 200 -13.44 14.20 1.87
C LYS A 200 -11.95 14.49 1.63
N ILE A 201 -11.13 13.45 1.57
CA ILE A 201 -9.69 13.54 1.26
C ILE A 201 -9.50 13.86 -0.24
N ASN A 202 -10.30 13.27 -1.12
CA ASN A 202 -10.24 13.44 -2.58
C ASN A 202 -10.93 14.72 -3.10
N ALA A 203 -11.37 15.62 -2.21
CA ALA A 203 -12.21 16.77 -2.60
C ALA A 203 -11.47 17.85 -3.43
N SER A 204 -10.14 17.84 -3.46
CA SER A 204 -9.32 18.86 -4.14
C SER A 204 -8.50 18.28 -5.27
N ASP A 205 -8.19 19.10 -6.28
CA ASP A 205 -7.29 18.73 -7.37
C ASP A 205 -5.86 18.53 -6.84
N ILE A 206 -5.35 17.30 -6.94
CA ILE A 206 -4.04 16.92 -6.42
C ILE A 206 -3.08 16.68 -7.59
N SER A 207 -1.83 17.13 -7.44
CA SER A 207 -0.75 16.76 -8.38
C SER A 207 -0.39 15.29 -8.23
N GLU A 208 -0.32 14.56 -9.35
CA GLU A 208 0.04 13.13 -9.39
C GLU A 208 1.44 12.85 -8.81
N ASP A 209 2.33 13.83 -8.84
CA ASP A 209 3.69 13.68 -8.30
C ASP A 209 3.77 14.02 -6.79
N SER A 210 2.64 14.35 -6.17
CA SER A 210 2.62 14.75 -4.76
C SER A 210 2.65 13.52 -3.83
N PRO A 211 3.25 13.66 -2.63
CA PRO A 211 3.18 12.62 -1.60
C PRO A 211 1.72 12.30 -1.20
N TYR A 212 0.85 13.31 -1.27
CA TYR A 212 -0.58 13.18 -1.03
C TYR A 212 -1.23 12.20 -2.02
N TYR A 213 -0.97 12.38 -3.32
CA TYR A 213 -1.46 11.48 -4.36
C TYR A 213 -0.95 10.05 -4.16
N GLN A 214 0.31 9.88 -3.77
CA GLN A 214 0.88 8.55 -3.56
C GLN A 214 0.17 7.78 -2.44
N ILE A 215 -0.15 8.43 -1.31
CA ILE A 215 -0.92 7.80 -0.23
C ILE A 215 -2.37 7.55 -0.67
N LEU A 216 -3.02 8.53 -1.30
CA LEU A 216 -4.42 8.42 -1.74
C LEU A 216 -4.60 7.32 -2.79
N SER A 217 -3.71 7.25 -3.77
CA SER A 217 -3.71 6.21 -4.80
C SER A 217 -3.43 4.83 -4.23
N THR A 218 -2.56 4.73 -3.22
CA THR A 218 -2.36 3.47 -2.48
C THR A 218 -3.66 3.05 -1.80
N LEU A 219 -4.34 3.95 -1.09
CA LEU A 219 -5.62 3.63 -0.43
C LEU A 219 -6.71 3.22 -1.42
N SER A 220 -6.81 3.92 -2.55
CA SER A 220 -7.77 3.62 -3.63
C SER A 220 -7.52 2.24 -4.22
N ASN A 221 -6.27 1.93 -4.56
CA ASN A 221 -5.88 0.64 -5.10
C ASN A 221 -6.17 -0.49 -4.13
N GLU A 222 -5.85 -0.29 -2.84
CA GLU A 222 -6.07 -1.32 -1.83
C GLU A 222 -7.53 -1.55 -1.48
N TYR A 223 -8.36 -0.50 -1.50
CA TYR A 223 -9.80 -0.67 -1.43
C TYR A 223 -10.35 -1.48 -2.61
N ASN A 224 -9.85 -1.24 -3.82
CA ASN A 224 -10.23 -2.03 -4.98
C ASN A 224 -9.73 -3.48 -4.89
N ASN A 225 -8.54 -3.70 -4.34
CA ASN A 225 -7.99 -5.03 -4.07
C ASN A 225 -8.80 -5.80 -3.03
N PHE A 226 -9.46 -5.12 -2.09
CA PHE A 226 -10.31 -5.77 -1.10
C PHE A 226 -11.45 -6.58 -1.76
N LYS A 227 -11.99 -6.11 -2.90
CA LYS A 227 -12.99 -6.89 -3.67
C LYS A 227 -12.45 -8.24 -4.13
N ASN A 228 -11.21 -8.26 -4.63
CA ASN A 228 -10.54 -9.50 -5.01
C ASN A 228 -10.29 -10.39 -3.79
N TYR A 229 -9.95 -9.78 -2.65
CA TYR A 229 -9.78 -10.49 -1.39
C TYR A 229 -11.07 -11.15 -0.91
N CYS A 230 -12.23 -10.48 -1.02
CA CYS A 230 -13.53 -11.11 -0.72
C CYS A 230 -13.80 -12.34 -1.60
N SER A 231 -13.64 -12.19 -2.91
CA SER A 231 -13.84 -13.29 -3.87
C SER A 231 -12.93 -14.49 -3.58
N ALA A 232 -11.68 -14.24 -3.20
CA ALA A 232 -10.72 -15.30 -2.84
C ALA A 232 -11.10 -16.04 -1.54
N ASN A 233 -11.90 -15.42 -0.66
CA ASN A 233 -12.38 -16.01 0.59
C ASN A 233 -13.85 -16.46 0.51
N HIS A 234 -14.44 -16.52 -0.69
CA HIS A 234 -15.84 -16.91 -0.92
C HIS A 234 -16.88 -16.06 -0.16
N VAL A 235 -16.55 -14.78 0.09
CA VAL A 235 -17.46 -13.80 0.71
C VAL A 235 -18.04 -12.90 -0.37
N ASP A 236 -19.36 -12.68 -0.35
CA ASP A 236 -20.03 -11.77 -1.26
C ASP A 236 -19.88 -10.32 -0.76
N CYS A 237 -19.10 -9.55 -1.51
CA CYS A 237 -18.82 -8.14 -1.27
C CYS A 237 -19.39 -7.24 -2.39
N SER A 238 -20.41 -7.70 -3.11
CA SER A 238 -21.00 -6.97 -4.24
C SER A 238 -21.59 -5.61 -3.83
N ASP A 239 -22.07 -5.48 -2.59
CA ASP A 239 -22.65 -4.24 -2.02
C ASP A 239 -21.61 -3.19 -1.57
N ILE A 240 -20.31 -3.46 -1.75
CA ILE A 240 -19.26 -2.48 -1.41
C ILE A 240 -19.37 -1.24 -2.32
N PRO A 241 -19.49 -0.03 -1.74
CA PRO A 241 -19.66 1.17 -2.56
C PRO A 241 -18.46 1.42 -3.48
N LEU A 242 -18.69 2.10 -4.59
CA LEU A 242 -17.63 2.49 -5.51
C LEU A 242 -16.93 3.75 -4.99
N LEU A 243 -15.62 3.84 -5.24
CA LEU A 243 -14.87 5.07 -5.01
C LEU A 243 -15.00 6.00 -6.21
N SER A 244 -15.03 7.30 -5.96
CA SER A 244 -14.79 8.27 -7.02
C SER A 244 -13.36 8.14 -7.55
N PRO A 245 -13.13 8.37 -8.85
CA PRO A 245 -11.78 8.52 -9.38
C PRO A 245 -11.02 9.62 -8.62
N ILE A 246 -9.69 9.47 -8.52
CA ILE A 246 -8.86 10.51 -7.90
C ILE A 246 -8.94 11.80 -8.73
N ASN A 247 -9.15 12.93 -8.07
CA ASN A 247 -9.18 14.24 -8.70
C ASN A 247 -7.75 14.72 -8.95
N THR A 248 -7.29 14.66 -10.21
CA THR A 248 -5.95 15.11 -10.60
C THR A 248 -6.00 16.37 -11.45
N THR A 249 -5.05 17.29 -11.22
CA THR A 249 -4.97 18.56 -11.95
C THR A 249 -4.83 18.36 -13.47
N LYS A 250 -4.13 17.29 -13.91
CA LYS A 250 -3.97 16.95 -15.33
C LYS A 250 -5.28 16.56 -16.00
N LYS A 251 -6.15 15.82 -15.30
CA LYS A 251 -7.45 15.39 -15.82
C LYS A 251 -8.36 16.59 -16.09
N LYS A 252 -8.30 17.62 -15.24
CA LYS A 252 -9.06 18.86 -15.46
C LYS A 252 -8.52 19.66 -16.64
N LEU A 253 -7.20 19.73 -16.84
CA LEU A 253 -6.62 20.39 -18.00
C LEU A 253 -7.07 19.73 -19.32
N GLN A 254 -7.08 18.39 -19.35
CA GLN A 254 -7.60 17.64 -20.50
C GLN A 254 -9.10 17.85 -20.71
N ILE A 255 -9.90 17.93 -19.64
CA ILE A 255 -11.34 18.23 -19.74
C ILE A 255 -11.57 19.68 -20.19
N SER A 256 -10.73 20.63 -19.75
CA SER A 256 -10.83 22.05 -20.09
C SER A 256 -10.34 22.36 -21.51
N GLU A 257 -9.34 21.64 -22.04
CA GLU A 257 -8.95 21.71 -23.45
C GLU A 257 -10.05 21.13 -24.37
N LEU A 258 -10.82 20.13 -23.89
CA LEU A 258 -11.97 19.59 -24.61
C LEU A 258 -13.26 20.41 -24.46
N SER A 259 -13.33 21.39 -23.55
CA SER A 259 -14.58 22.10 -23.22
C SER A 259 -14.78 23.45 -23.94
N PHE A 260 -13.94 23.78 -24.93
CA PHE A 260 -14.18 24.92 -25.83
C PHE A 260 -14.76 24.47 -27.17
N GLU A 261 -15.79 23.64 -27.13
CA GLU A 261 -16.78 23.54 -28.22
C GLU A 261 -18.10 23.06 -27.62
N ASP A 262 -19.14 23.86 -27.84
CA ASP A 262 -20.44 23.80 -27.18
C ASP A 262 -21.17 22.44 -27.26
N THR A 263 -21.91 22.13 -26.19
CA THR A 263 -23.28 21.55 -26.14
C THR A 263 -23.44 20.26 -25.29
N SER A 264 -24.05 20.48 -24.11
CA SER A 264 -25.11 19.67 -23.47
C SER A 264 -24.97 18.14 -23.33
N SER A 265 -24.69 17.72 -22.09
CA SER A 265 -25.41 16.69 -21.33
C SER A 265 -25.68 15.31 -21.97
N SER A 266 -24.67 14.63 -22.52
CA SER A 266 -24.75 13.18 -22.81
C SER A 266 -23.43 12.38 -22.65
N LEU A 267 -22.36 13.00 -22.16
CA LEU A 267 -20.99 12.49 -22.34
C LEU A 267 -20.55 11.28 -21.48
N SER A 268 -21.34 10.80 -20.51
CA SER A 268 -20.87 9.75 -19.59
C SER A 268 -20.93 8.33 -20.18
N ILE A 269 -21.93 8.05 -21.04
CA ILE A 269 -22.17 6.70 -21.58
C ILE A 269 -21.42 6.50 -22.92
N VAL A 270 -21.31 7.56 -23.72
CA VAL A 270 -20.70 7.51 -25.05
C VAL A 270 -19.19 7.25 -24.98
N ASN A 271 -18.46 7.86 -24.03
CA ASN A 271 -17.02 7.65 -23.88
C ASN A 271 -16.66 6.21 -23.47
N LYS A 272 -17.53 5.50 -22.74
CA LYS A 272 -17.29 4.10 -22.37
C LYS A 272 -17.49 3.17 -23.56
N LEU A 273 -18.43 3.49 -24.47
CA LEU A 273 -18.65 2.74 -25.70
C LEU A 273 -17.52 2.95 -26.72
N PHE A 274 -17.02 4.18 -26.85
CA PHE A 274 -15.91 4.52 -27.76
C PHE A 274 -14.60 3.84 -27.35
N ILE A 275 -14.25 3.83 -26.06
CA ILE A 275 -13.03 3.16 -25.58
C ILE A 275 -13.10 1.64 -25.85
N VAL A 276 -14.28 1.03 -25.67
CA VAL A 276 -14.48 -0.40 -25.91
C VAL A 276 -14.36 -0.72 -27.42
N LEU A 277 -14.96 0.09 -28.30
CA LEU A 277 -14.84 -0.12 -29.76
C LEU A 277 -13.40 0.08 -30.28
N SER A 278 -12.63 1.04 -29.75
CA SER A 278 -11.24 1.24 -30.15
C SER A 278 -10.32 0.08 -29.75
N ILE A 279 -10.57 -0.56 -28.61
CA ILE A 279 -9.81 -1.75 -28.17
C ILE A 279 -10.10 -2.94 -29.10
N PHE A 280 -11.37 -3.18 -29.47
CA PHE A 280 -11.71 -4.27 -30.39
C PHE A 280 -11.20 -4.04 -31.83
N GLY A 281 -11.18 -2.80 -32.31
CA GLY A 281 -10.58 -2.44 -33.60
C GLY A 281 -9.08 -2.68 -33.67
N ALA A 282 -8.34 -2.32 -32.60
CA ALA A 282 -6.90 -2.57 -32.52
C ALA A 282 -6.58 -4.08 -32.48
N ILE A 283 -7.33 -4.86 -31.71
CA ILE A 283 -7.16 -6.31 -31.61
C ILE A 283 -7.37 -6.98 -32.98
N ALA A 284 -8.38 -6.57 -33.75
CA ALA A 284 -8.62 -7.11 -35.09
C ALA A 284 -7.47 -6.81 -36.08
N ILE A 285 -6.86 -5.63 -36.00
CA ILE A 285 -5.72 -5.24 -36.85
C ILE A 285 -4.47 -6.06 -36.47
N PHE A 286 -4.18 -6.25 -35.18
CA PHE A 286 -3.03 -7.04 -34.73
C PHE A 286 -3.17 -8.54 -35.06
N PHE A 287 -4.38 -9.12 -34.93
CA PHE A 287 -4.62 -10.51 -35.36
C PHE A 287 -4.59 -10.67 -36.89
N GLY A 288 -5.05 -9.67 -37.66
CA GLY A 288 -4.94 -9.69 -39.12
C GLY A 288 -3.49 -9.68 -39.61
N ILE A 289 -2.61 -8.93 -38.94
CA ILE A 289 -1.17 -8.87 -39.26
C ILE A 289 -0.47 -10.17 -38.82
N SER A 290 -0.76 -10.71 -37.64
CA SER A 290 -0.11 -11.95 -37.17
C SER A 290 -0.50 -13.18 -37.98
N TYR A 291 -1.76 -13.28 -38.43
CA TYR A 291 -2.23 -14.36 -39.31
C TYR A 291 -1.51 -14.37 -40.67
N LYS A 292 -1.28 -13.19 -41.26
CA LYS A 292 -0.59 -13.06 -42.56
C LYS A 292 0.90 -13.44 -42.48
N TYR A 293 1.59 -13.11 -41.38
CA TYR A 293 2.99 -13.50 -41.15
C TYR A 293 3.15 -14.98 -40.80
N SER A 294 2.20 -15.56 -40.05
CA SER A 294 2.21 -16.99 -39.68
C SER A 294 2.04 -17.90 -40.91
N LEU A 295 1.09 -17.61 -41.79
CA LEU A 295 0.85 -18.40 -43.01
C LEU A 295 2.07 -18.39 -43.96
N PHE A 296 2.85 -17.30 -43.98
CA PHE A 296 4.08 -17.18 -44.76
C PHE A 296 5.25 -17.98 -44.16
N GLY A 297 5.32 -18.10 -42.83
CA GLY A 297 6.32 -18.92 -42.13
C GLY A 297 6.16 -20.41 -42.42
N PHE A 298 4.92 -20.93 -42.34
CA PHE A 298 4.64 -22.35 -42.57
C PHE A 298 4.92 -22.79 -44.02
N ARG A 299 4.65 -21.95 -45.03
CA ARG A 299 4.99 -22.24 -46.44
C ARG A 299 6.49 -22.40 -46.68
N LYS A 300 7.31 -21.60 -45.99
CA LYS A 300 8.78 -21.62 -46.15
C LYS A 300 9.42 -22.84 -45.48
N GLN A 301 8.80 -23.36 -44.42
CA GLN A 301 9.26 -24.56 -43.73
C GLN A 301 8.91 -25.84 -44.50
N ALA A 302 7.70 -25.92 -45.09
CA ALA A 302 7.29 -27.05 -45.93
C ALA A 302 8.16 -27.20 -47.20
N GLN A 303 8.52 -26.09 -47.87
CA GLN A 303 9.44 -26.13 -49.02
C GLN A 303 10.85 -26.60 -48.65
N ARG A 304 11.38 -26.18 -47.49
CA ARG A 304 12.71 -26.62 -47.00
C ARG A 304 12.75 -28.11 -46.64
N GLN A 305 11.64 -28.65 -46.15
CA GLN A 305 11.52 -30.07 -45.80
C GLN A 305 11.46 -30.94 -47.08
N HIS A 306 10.68 -30.50 -48.08
CA HIS A 306 10.56 -31.18 -49.37
C HIS A 306 11.87 -31.15 -50.21
N LEU A 307 12.70 -30.12 -50.07
CA LEU A 307 14.04 -30.06 -50.67
C LEU A 307 15.05 -30.97 -49.98
N ARG A 308 14.96 -31.14 -48.65
CA ARG A 308 15.84 -32.05 -47.89
C ARG A 308 15.53 -33.53 -48.13
N GLU A 309 14.28 -33.88 -48.41
CA GLU A 309 13.90 -35.26 -48.75
C GLU A 309 14.32 -35.66 -50.17
N LYS A 310 14.36 -34.72 -51.12
CA LYS A 310 14.86 -34.98 -52.48
C LYS A 310 16.38 -35.15 -52.59
N LEU A 311 17.15 -34.64 -51.63
CA LEU A 311 18.62 -34.80 -51.59
C LEU A 311 19.08 -36.09 -50.88
N LYS A 312 18.14 -36.87 -50.32
CA LYS A 312 18.42 -38.14 -49.63
C LYS A 312 17.97 -39.37 -50.43
N LYS A 313 17.59 -39.19 -51.70
CA LYS A 313 17.20 -40.26 -52.62
C LYS A 313 18.19 -40.36 -53.77
#